data_AF-A0A6A6FKB8-F1
#
_entry.id   AF-A0A6A6FKB8-F1
#
_cell.length_a   1.000
_cell.length_b   1.000
_cell.length_c   1.000
_cell.angle_alpha   90.00
_cell.angle_beta   90.00
_cell.angle_gamma   90.00
#
_symmetry.space_group_name_H-M   'P 1'
#
loop_
_entity.id
_entity.type
_entity.pdbx_description
1 polymer ?
#
loop_
_entity_poly.entity_id
_entity_poly.type
_entity_poly.pdbx_seq_one_letter_code
_entity_poly.pdbx_strand_id
1 'polypeptide(L)'
;MSTSTSDIDSSPPTFPPPSLKPLVEEIAHLLSTRKETVSIAETAAGGLLSSSLLSYPGASKFYKGGLTLYTLPSRIAYAGWTQETINDYRGPTTEIVSGLAKHVRKDLESTYTLSESGTAGPTGGETRNRTPGYVALAVDCERGTFTREVETGLGGDRVGNMLRFAEEGLKLLREVIMGESTRGAYGGKGFVSKSLAESKA
;
A
#
# COMPACT_ATOMS: atom_id res chain seq x y z
N MET A 1 -44.16 15.96 21.82
CA MET A 1 -42.69 15.98 21.60
C MET A 1 -42.40 14.95 20.52
N SER A 2 -42.19 15.40 19.28
CA SER A 2 -41.91 14.52 18.14
C SER A 2 -40.41 14.29 18.08
N THR A 3 -39.97 13.06 18.33
CA THR A 3 -38.59 12.65 18.12
C THR A 3 -38.37 12.47 16.62
N SER A 4 -37.65 13.41 16.01
CA SER A 4 -37.09 13.29 14.67
C SER A 4 -36.23 12.03 14.61
N THR A 5 -36.72 11.01 13.92
CA THR A 5 -35.92 9.88 13.44
C THR A 5 -34.99 10.44 12.37
N SER A 6 -33.73 10.66 12.72
CA SER A 6 -32.67 10.96 11.76
C SER A 6 -32.64 9.88 10.69
N ASP A 7 -32.69 10.31 9.43
CA ASP A 7 -32.59 9.47 8.24
C ASP A 7 -31.39 8.51 8.34
N ILE A 8 -31.67 7.21 8.52
CA ILE A 8 -30.67 6.17 8.33
C ILE A 8 -30.45 6.10 6.82
N ASP A 9 -29.26 6.50 6.36
CA ASP A 9 -28.83 6.30 4.99
C ASP A 9 -28.96 4.80 4.65
N SER A 10 -29.96 4.50 3.81
CA SER A 10 -30.34 3.14 3.40
C SER A 10 -29.57 2.68 2.16
N SER A 11 -28.61 3.48 1.69
CA SER A 11 -27.74 3.05 0.60
C SER A 11 -26.93 1.83 1.03
N PRO A 12 -26.85 0.79 0.17
CA PRO A 12 -26.07 -0.40 0.50
C PRO A 12 -24.60 0.01 0.73
N PRO A 13 -23.90 -0.62 1.69
CA PRO A 13 -22.49 -0.33 1.91
C PRO A 13 -21.72 -0.55 0.62
N THR A 14 -20.98 0.46 0.18
CA THR A 14 -20.14 0.37 -1.01
C THR A 14 -18.78 -0.21 -0.63
N PHE A 15 -18.53 -1.44 -1.09
CA PHE A 15 -17.26 -2.12 -0.92
C PHE A 15 -16.79 -2.71 -2.26
N PRO A 16 -15.50 -2.56 -2.64
CA PRO A 16 -14.45 -1.83 -1.94
C PRO A 16 -14.75 -0.32 -1.89
N PRO A 17 -14.04 0.48 -1.06
CA PRO A 17 -14.20 1.92 -1.03
C PRO A 17 -14.20 2.52 -2.45
N PRO A 18 -15.10 3.47 -2.78
CA PRO A 18 -15.25 3.97 -4.16
C PRO A 18 -13.97 4.48 -4.81
N SER A 19 -13.04 5.05 -4.03
CA SER A 19 -11.73 5.50 -4.51
C SER A 19 -10.80 4.36 -4.94
N LEU A 20 -10.97 3.15 -4.40
CA LEU A 20 -10.14 1.99 -4.69
C LEU A 20 -10.71 1.13 -5.84
N LYS A 21 -12.03 1.16 -6.05
CA LYS A 21 -12.73 0.28 -6.99
C LYS A 21 -12.15 0.29 -8.41
N PRO A 22 -11.90 1.45 -9.07
CA PRO A 22 -11.33 1.46 -10.42
C PRO A 22 -9.95 0.82 -10.49
N LEU A 23 -9.09 1.07 -9.49
CA LEU A 23 -7.75 0.48 -9.41
C LEU A 23 -7.82 -1.04 -9.21
N VAL A 24 -8.72 -1.51 -8.35
CA VAL A 24 -8.95 -2.94 -8.12
C VAL A 24 -9.37 -3.64 -9.41
N GLU A 25 -10.34 -3.08 -10.13
CA GLU A 25 -10.85 -3.66 -11.38
C GLU A 25 -9.75 -3.78 -12.43
N GLU A 26 -8.93 -2.74 -12.59
CA GLU A 26 -7.83 -2.74 -13.54
C GLU A 26 -6.70 -3.70 -13.16
N ILE A 27 -6.26 -3.71 -11.90
CA ILE A 27 -5.22 -4.62 -11.40
C ILE A 27 -5.70 -6.07 -11.54
N ALA A 28 -6.94 -6.37 -11.16
CA ALA A 28 -7.49 -7.71 -11.28
C ALA A 28 -7.56 -8.17 -12.73
N HIS A 29 -7.94 -7.28 -13.65
CA HIS A 29 -7.95 -7.57 -15.08
C HIS A 29 -6.53 -7.84 -15.61
N LEU A 30 -5.56 -6.99 -15.28
CA LEU A 30 -4.16 -7.15 -15.71
C LEU A 30 -3.56 -8.46 -15.20
N LEU A 31 -3.68 -8.75 -13.90
CA LEU A 31 -3.12 -9.97 -13.32
C LEU A 31 -3.80 -11.23 -13.89
N SER A 32 -5.13 -11.23 -14.02
CA SER A 32 -5.87 -12.38 -14.54
C SER A 32 -5.55 -12.68 -16.00
N THR A 33 -5.45 -11.65 -16.84
CA THR A 33 -5.14 -11.81 -18.28
C THR A 33 -3.71 -12.29 -18.51
N ARG A 34 -2.77 -11.86 -17.67
CA ARG A 34 -1.36 -12.24 -17.74
C ARG A 34 -1.02 -13.53 -16.98
N LYS A 35 -1.98 -14.10 -16.24
CA LYS A 35 -1.76 -15.24 -15.32
C LYS A 35 -0.68 -14.94 -14.27
N GLU A 36 -0.60 -13.68 -13.86
CA GLU A 36 0.30 -13.20 -12.82
C GLU A 36 -0.42 -13.18 -11.47
N THR A 37 0.35 -13.14 -10.40
CA THR A 37 -0.19 -13.20 -9.04
C THR A 37 0.36 -12.09 -8.14
N VAL A 38 -0.39 -11.78 -7.08
CA VAL A 38 -0.01 -10.77 -6.09
C VAL A 38 -0.18 -11.31 -4.67
N SER A 39 0.73 -10.92 -3.79
CA SER A 39 0.53 -11.00 -2.34
C SER A 39 0.70 -9.64 -1.67
N ILE A 40 0.20 -9.49 -0.44
CA ILE A 40 0.17 -8.21 0.28
C ILE A 40 0.86 -8.31 1.64
N ALA A 41 1.70 -7.33 1.98
CA ALA A 41 2.32 -7.16 3.29
C ALA A 41 1.99 -5.77 3.86
N GLU A 42 0.88 -5.66 4.57
CA GLU A 42 0.25 -4.38 4.95
C GLU A 42 0.36 -4.13 6.45
N THR A 43 0.35 -2.87 6.87
CA THR A 43 0.43 -2.52 8.29
C THR A 43 -0.64 -1.50 8.67
N ALA A 44 -0.46 -0.23 8.35
CA ALA A 44 -1.38 0.82 8.76
C ALA A 44 -2.66 0.84 7.93
N ALA A 45 -2.64 0.32 6.69
CA ALA A 45 -3.85 0.11 5.89
C ALA A 45 -4.79 -0.97 6.46
N GLY A 46 -4.30 -1.83 7.36
CA GLY A 46 -5.12 -2.63 8.29
C GLY A 46 -6.19 -3.53 7.65
N GLY A 47 -5.92 -4.12 6.49
CA GLY A 47 -6.84 -5.03 5.77
C GLY A 47 -7.28 -4.47 4.43
N LEU A 48 -7.18 -3.16 4.21
CA LEU A 48 -7.86 -2.50 3.09
C LEU A 48 -7.32 -2.91 1.72
N LEU A 49 -6.00 -3.11 1.59
CA LEU A 49 -5.41 -3.58 0.33
C LEU A 49 -5.88 -5.00 0.01
N SER A 50 -5.72 -5.91 0.98
CA SER A 50 -6.09 -7.32 0.85
C SER A 50 -7.58 -7.51 0.56
N SER A 51 -8.43 -6.91 1.39
CA SER A 51 -9.89 -7.03 1.28
C SER A 51 -10.43 -6.39 0.00
N SER A 52 -9.84 -5.26 -0.45
CA SER A 52 -10.26 -4.62 -1.70
C SER A 52 -9.95 -5.50 -2.91
N LEU A 53 -8.76 -6.10 -3.00
CA LEU A 53 -8.41 -7.03 -4.07
C LEU A 53 -9.27 -8.31 -4.03
N LEU A 54 -9.50 -8.86 -2.83
CA LEU A 54 -10.32 -10.05 -2.64
C LEU A 54 -11.80 -9.85 -2.96
N SER A 55 -12.29 -8.61 -2.95
CA SER A 55 -13.69 -8.30 -3.30
C SER A 55 -14.00 -8.50 -4.79
N TYR A 56 -12.97 -8.56 -5.64
CA TYR A 56 -13.15 -8.76 -7.08
C TYR A 56 -13.57 -10.21 -7.39
N PRO A 57 -14.67 -10.46 -8.12
CA PRO A 57 -15.08 -11.81 -8.49
C PRO A 57 -13.99 -12.57 -9.24
N GLY A 58 -13.58 -13.72 -8.69
CA GLY A 58 -12.49 -14.54 -9.24
C GLY A 58 -11.09 -14.17 -8.74
N ALA A 59 -10.98 -13.39 -7.66
CA ALA A 59 -9.70 -13.04 -7.01
C ALA A 59 -8.79 -14.25 -6.71
N SER A 60 -9.35 -15.45 -6.51
CA SER A 60 -8.59 -16.69 -6.33
C SER A 60 -7.64 -17.04 -7.49
N LYS A 61 -7.83 -16.44 -8.67
CA LYS A 61 -6.93 -16.62 -9.82
C LYS A 61 -5.61 -15.84 -9.71
N PHE A 62 -5.58 -14.75 -8.95
CA PHE A 62 -4.42 -13.87 -8.88
C PHE A 62 -3.95 -13.53 -7.46
N TYR A 63 -4.81 -13.64 -6.45
CA TYR A 63 -4.46 -13.31 -5.08
C TYR A 63 -3.88 -14.52 -4.35
N LYS A 64 -2.59 -14.47 -4.00
CA LYS A 64 -1.86 -15.59 -3.37
C LYS A 64 -1.97 -15.62 -1.85
N GLY A 65 -2.20 -14.47 -1.23
CA GLY A 65 -2.24 -14.34 0.23
C GLY A 65 -1.84 -12.95 0.68
N GLY A 66 -1.99 -12.68 1.98
CA GLY A 66 -1.51 -11.44 2.56
C GLY A 66 -1.32 -11.53 4.06
N LEU A 67 -0.53 -10.61 4.60
CA LEU A 67 -0.19 -10.51 6.01
C LEU A 67 -0.45 -9.09 6.50
N THR A 68 -1.21 -8.97 7.60
CA THR A 68 -1.38 -7.72 8.34
C THR A 68 -0.36 -7.67 9.48
N LEU A 69 0.75 -6.95 9.25
CA LEU A 69 1.97 -6.94 10.07
C LEU A 69 2.06 -5.71 11.00
N TYR A 70 0.96 -5.42 11.70
CA TYR A 70 0.81 -4.18 12.48
C TYR A 70 1.78 -4.09 13.67
N THR A 71 1.98 -5.20 14.39
CA THR A 71 2.81 -5.22 15.60
C THR A 71 4.23 -5.69 15.29
N LEU A 72 5.23 -5.21 16.03
CA LEU A 72 6.61 -5.71 15.87
C LEU A 72 6.73 -7.23 16.08
N PRO A 73 6.04 -7.86 17.06
CA PRO A 73 5.98 -9.32 17.16
C PRO A 73 5.45 -10.02 15.91
N SER A 74 4.45 -9.45 15.22
CA SER A 74 3.92 -10.05 13.98
C SER A 74 4.96 -10.07 12.85
N ARG A 75 5.87 -9.09 12.81
CA ARG A 75 6.95 -9.03 11.81
C ARG A 75 8.04 -10.06 12.08
N ILE A 76 8.31 -10.38 13.36
CA ILE A 76 9.19 -11.51 13.72
C ILE A 76 8.53 -12.83 13.29
N ALA A 77 7.25 -13.00 13.64
CA ALA A 77 6.55 -14.25 13.41
C ALA A 77 6.38 -14.60 11.92
N TYR A 78 6.18 -13.59 11.06
CA TYR A 78 5.71 -13.82 9.69
C TYR A 78 6.49 -13.08 8.59
N ALA A 79 7.48 -12.25 8.94
CA ALA A 79 8.18 -11.41 7.97
C ALA A 79 9.71 -11.45 8.09
N GLY A 80 10.25 -12.46 8.77
CA GLY A 80 11.68 -12.70 8.89
C GLY A 80 12.45 -11.64 9.69
N TRP A 81 11.75 -10.83 10.50
CA TRP A 81 12.43 -9.88 11.38
C TRP A 81 13.10 -10.59 12.54
N THR A 82 14.19 -9.99 13.02
CA THR A 82 14.90 -10.43 14.22
C THR A 82 14.73 -9.40 15.34
N GLN A 83 15.21 -9.75 16.53
CA GLN A 83 15.29 -8.80 17.64
C GLN A 83 16.15 -7.58 17.29
N GLU A 84 17.20 -7.78 16.48
CA GLU A 84 18.04 -6.69 15.97
C GLU A 84 17.23 -5.73 15.09
N THR A 85 16.41 -6.26 14.17
CA THR A 85 15.50 -5.44 13.35
C THR A 85 14.54 -4.60 14.19
N ILE A 86 14.04 -5.14 15.30
CA ILE A 86 13.19 -4.41 16.24
C ILE A 86 13.97 -3.27 16.90
N ASN A 87 15.18 -3.54 17.38
CA ASN A 87 16.00 -2.56 18.09
C ASN A 87 16.38 -1.37 17.19
N ASP A 88 16.50 -1.59 15.88
CA ASP A 88 16.83 -0.57 14.89
C ASP A 88 15.60 0.10 14.25
N TYR A 89 14.39 -0.37 14.56
CA TYR A 89 13.19 0.21 13.97
C TYR A 89 12.96 1.64 14.44
N ARG A 90 12.84 2.58 13.49
CA ARG A 90 12.58 4.01 13.74
C ARG A 90 11.32 4.51 13.04
N GLY A 91 10.41 3.62 12.67
CA GLY A 91 9.21 3.93 11.90
C GLY A 91 9.26 3.41 10.46
N PRO A 92 8.20 3.66 9.69
CA PRO A 92 8.11 3.20 8.32
C PRO A 92 9.16 3.86 7.44
N THR A 93 9.82 3.10 6.57
CA THR A 93 10.75 3.63 5.55
C THR A 93 10.69 2.72 4.33
N THR A 94 11.19 3.17 3.18
CA THR A 94 11.22 2.35 1.97
C THR A 94 12.06 1.08 2.14
N GLU A 95 13.09 1.10 2.99
CA GLU A 95 13.91 -0.06 3.35
C GLU A 95 13.09 -1.14 4.04
N ILE A 96 12.29 -0.72 5.03
CA ILE A 96 11.43 -1.61 5.80
C ILE A 96 10.42 -2.29 4.89
N VAL A 97 9.66 -1.52 4.09
CA VAL A 97 8.63 -2.12 3.21
C VAL A 97 9.24 -2.92 2.07
N SER A 98 10.44 -2.58 1.60
CA SER A 98 11.17 -3.41 0.62
C SER A 98 11.55 -4.78 1.20
N GLY A 99 12.03 -4.81 2.45
CA GLY A 99 12.35 -6.06 3.14
C GLY A 99 11.12 -6.94 3.34
N LEU A 100 10.01 -6.34 3.80
CA LEU A 100 8.74 -7.04 3.96
C LEU A 100 8.22 -7.59 2.62
N ALA A 101 8.22 -6.77 1.55
CA ALA A 101 7.77 -7.19 0.23
C ALA A 101 8.59 -8.37 -0.31
N LYS A 102 9.93 -8.31 -0.21
CA LYS A 102 10.82 -9.39 -0.65
C LYS A 102 10.59 -10.69 0.12
N HIS A 103 10.48 -10.60 1.44
CA HIS A 103 10.25 -11.76 2.29
C HIS A 103 8.93 -12.45 1.93
N VAL A 104 7.84 -11.69 1.88
CA VAL A 104 6.51 -12.22 1.60
C VAL A 104 6.40 -12.73 0.16
N ARG A 105 7.02 -12.05 -0.81
CA ARG A 105 7.09 -12.55 -2.19
C ARG A 105 7.76 -13.91 -2.29
N LYS A 106 8.88 -14.09 -1.57
CA LYS A 106 9.62 -15.35 -1.54
C LYS A 106 8.76 -16.46 -0.94
N ASP A 107 8.11 -16.20 0.19
CA ASP A 107 7.38 -17.23 0.93
C ASP A 107 6.07 -17.65 0.24
N LEU A 108 5.38 -16.70 -0.40
CA LEU A 108 4.12 -16.97 -1.11
C LEU A 108 4.31 -17.24 -2.60
N GLU A 109 5.53 -17.10 -3.13
CA GLU A 109 5.86 -17.31 -4.53
C GLU A 109 4.95 -16.52 -5.50
N SER A 110 4.66 -15.26 -5.16
CA SER A 110 3.83 -14.39 -6.01
C SER A 110 4.65 -13.68 -7.08
N THR A 111 4.02 -13.31 -8.20
CA THR A 111 4.67 -12.49 -9.24
C THR A 111 5.05 -11.12 -8.69
N TYR A 112 4.11 -10.50 -7.97
CA TYR A 112 4.27 -9.21 -7.31
C TYR A 112 3.98 -9.33 -5.80
N THR A 113 4.61 -8.49 -5.00
CA THR A 113 4.20 -8.26 -3.61
C THR A 113 4.17 -6.78 -3.31
N LEU A 114 3.00 -6.27 -2.91
CA LEU A 114 2.84 -4.90 -2.43
C LEU A 114 3.00 -4.89 -0.91
N SER A 115 3.89 -4.03 -0.41
CA SER A 115 4.03 -3.75 1.02
C SER A 115 3.72 -2.30 1.36
N GLU A 116 3.03 -2.10 2.47
CA GLU A 116 2.62 -0.80 2.99
C GLU A 116 3.03 -0.65 4.45
N SER A 117 3.66 0.48 4.76
CA SER A 117 3.80 0.92 6.14
C SER A 117 3.74 2.42 6.30
N GLY A 118 2.79 2.89 7.10
CA GLY A 118 2.58 4.31 7.34
C GLY A 118 2.25 4.66 8.78
N THR A 119 2.14 5.96 9.03
CA THR A 119 1.72 6.55 10.29
C THR A 119 0.34 7.17 10.09
N ALA A 120 -0.73 6.44 10.41
CA ALA A 120 -2.09 6.90 10.14
C ALA A 120 -2.58 8.03 11.07
N GLY A 121 -1.93 8.28 12.22
CA GLY A 121 -2.38 9.30 13.18
C GLY A 121 -3.44 8.80 14.19
N PRO A 122 -4.06 9.67 14.99
CA PRO A 122 -3.83 11.12 15.02
C PRO A 122 -2.49 11.49 15.66
N THR A 123 -1.89 10.60 16.44
CA THR A 123 -0.58 10.80 17.05
C THR A 123 0.55 10.33 16.14
N GLY A 124 1.73 10.90 16.36
CA GLY A 124 2.93 10.63 15.58
C GLY A 124 4.20 10.79 16.42
N GLY A 125 5.34 10.89 15.75
CA GLY A 125 6.63 11.23 16.32
C GLY A 125 7.26 12.43 15.63
N GLU A 126 8.47 12.79 16.05
CA GLU A 126 9.16 14.01 15.61
C GLU A 126 9.78 13.89 14.21
N THR A 127 9.99 12.67 13.71
CA THR A 127 10.58 12.44 12.39
C THR A 127 9.54 12.49 11.27
N ARG A 128 9.95 12.86 10.05
CA ARG A 128 9.09 12.91 8.85
C ARG A 128 8.26 11.64 8.69
N ASN A 129 8.89 10.48 8.77
CA ASN A 129 8.23 9.19 8.60
C ASN A 129 7.27 8.79 9.75
N ARG A 130 7.28 9.56 10.84
CA ARG A 130 6.39 9.39 12.00
C ARG A 130 5.35 10.50 12.07
N THR A 131 5.26 11.37 11.05
CA THR A 131 4.20 12.38 10.94
C THR A 131 2.89 11.71 10.46
N PRO A 132 1.73 11.99 11.09
CA PRO A 132 0.43 11.52 10.60
C PRO A 132 0.22 11.81 9.11
N GLY A 133 -0.17 10.79 8.36
CA GLY A 133 -0.35 10.85 6.90
C GLY A 133 0.90 10.49 6.10
N TYR A 134 2.01 10.12 6.72
CA TYR A 134 3.15 9.56 6.00
C TYR A 134 2.94 8.06 5.71
N VAL A 135 3.29 7.61 4.50
CA VAL A 135 3.39 6.18 4.14
C VAL A 135 4.62 5.90 3.27
N ALA A 136 5.27 4.78 3.55
CA ALA A 136 6.24 4.15 2.66
C ALA A 136 5.59 2.92 2.00
N LEU A 137 5.84 2.75 0.71
CA LEU A 137 5.28 1.70 -0.13
C LEU A 137 6.40 1.00 -0.89
N ALA A 138 6.24 -0.31 -1.11
CA ALA A 138 7.12 -1.07 -1.98
C ALA A 138 6.34 -2.09 -2.81
N VAL A 139 6.75 -2.31 -4.06
CA VAL A 139 6.32 -3.46 -4.87
C VAL A 139 7.56 -4.23 -5.28
N ASP A 140 7.68 -5.47 -4.81
CA ASP A 140 8.73 -6.39 -5.23
C ASP A 140 8.23 -7.29 -6.37
N CYS A 141 9.05 -7.46 -7.40
CA CYS A 141 8.84 -8.42 -8.48
C CYS A 141 10.19 -8.89 -9.05
N GLU A 142 10.17 -9.73 -10.10
CA GLU A 142 11.39 -10.19 -10.76
C GLU A 142 12.25 -9.05 -11.32
N ARG A 143 11.62 -7.94 -11.73
CA ARG A 143 12.32 -6.73 -12.19
C ARG A 143 12.92 -5.90 -11.07
N GLY A 144 12.89 -6.38 -9.82
CA GLY A 144 13.39 -5.69 -8.64
C GLY A 144 12.28 -5.03 -7.82
N THR A 145 12.70 -4.19 -6.87
CA THR A 145 11.81 -3.52 -5.92
C THR A 145 11.61 -2.06 -6.30
N PHE A 146 10.36 -1.63 -6.38
CA PHE A 146 9.94 -0.27 -6.68
C PHE A 146 9.37 0.34 -5.41
N THR A 147 9.75 1.58 -5.07
CA THR A 147 9.37 2.20 -3.80
C THR A 147 8.76 3.57 -4.02
N ARG A 148 7.90 3.99 -3.08
CA ARG A 148 7.29 5.33 -3.05
C ARG A 148 7.10 5.76 -1.61
N GLU A 149 7.31 7.05 -1.35
CA GLU A 149 6.90 7.70 -0.10
C GLU A 149 5.83 8.73 -0.44
N VAL A 150 4.80 8.84 0.40
CA VAL A 150 3.71 9.80 0.21
C VAL A 150 3.32 10.43 1.54
N GLU A 151 3.10 11.74 1.54
CA GLU A 151 2.36 12.47 2.55
C GLU A 151 0.94 12.75 2.05
N THR A 152 -0.07 12.26 2.76
CA THR A 152 -1.49 12.39 2.34
C THR A 152 -2.05 13.80 2.47
N GLY A 153 -1.43 14.64 3.31
CA GLY A 153 -1.96 15.96 3.68
C GLY A 153 -3.21 15.93 4.56
N LEU A 154 -3.65 14.75 5.04
CA LEU A 154 -4.88 14.61 5.84
C LEU A 154 -4.64 14.74 7.36
N GLY A 155 -3.40 14.96 7.77
CA GLY A 155 -3.04 15.15 9.18
C GLY A 155 -3.51 14.00 10.06
N GLY A 156 -4.25 14.31 11.12
CA GLY A 156 -4.71 13.33 12.11
C GLY A 156 -5.91 12.47 11.70
N ASP A 157 -6.46 12.63 10.48
CA ASP A 157 -7.55 11.79 9.99
C ASP A 157 -7.07 10.36 9.72
N ARG A 158 -7.20 9.51 10.75
CA ARG A 158 -6.77 8.11 10.68
C ARG A 158 -7.44 7.35 9.54
N VAL A 159 -8.75 7.42 9.40
CA VAL A 159 -9.48 6.62 8.40
C VAL A 159 -9.18 7.14 6.99
N GLY A 160 -9.16 8.46 6.80
CA GLY A 160 -8.75 9.06 5.53
C GLY A 160 -7.34 8.66 5.12
N ASN A 161 -6.40 8.66 6.07
CA ASN A 161 -5.03 8.20 5.84
C ASN A 161 -4.96 6.73 5.44
N MET A 162 -5.67 5.84 6.14
CA MET A 162 -5.71 4.40 5.79
C MET A 162 -6.21 4.18 4.36
N LEU A 163 -7.27 4.89 3.96
CA LEU A 163 -7.80 4.83 2.59
C LEU A 163 -6.80 5.36 1.56
N ARG A 164 -6.12 6.46 1.86
CA ARG A 164 -5.09 7.03 0.97
C ARG A 164 -3.84 6.16 0.86
N PHE A 165 -3.43 5.50 1.94
CA PHE A 165 -2.32 4.55 1.91
C PHE A 165 -2.65 3.36 1.00
N ALA A 166 -3.87 2.85 1.09
CA ALA A 166 -4.34 1.80 0.20
C ALA A 166 -4.42 2.27 -1.26
N GLU A 167 -4.95 3.47 -1.52
CA GLU A 167 -5.04 4.04 -2.86
C GLU A 167 -3.66 4.19 -3.52
N GLU A 168 -2.70 4.79 -2.81
CA GLU A 168 -1.33 4.99 -3.31
C GLU A 168 -0.58 3.67 -3.48
N GLY A 169 -0.83 2.68 -2.61
CA GLY A 169 -0.30 1.33 -2.76
C GLY A 169 -0.80 0.65 -4.04
N LEU A 170 -2.11 0.72 -4.31
CA LEU A 170 -2.69 0.16 -5.54
C LEU A 170 -2.23 0.90 -6.79
N LYS A 171 -2.09 2.24 -6.75
CA LYS A 171 -1.49 3.01 -7.86
C LYS A 171 -0.09 2.52 -8.18
N LEU A 172 0.79 2.41 -7.17
CA LEU A 172 2.15 1.91 -7.36
C LEU A 172 2.14 0.49 -7.94
N LEU A 173 1.30 -0.41 -7.43
CA LEU A 173 1.17 -1.77 -7.96
C LEU A 173 0.75 -1.78 -9.44
N ARG A 174 -0.27 -1.00 -9.81
CA ARG A 174 -0.74 -0.85 -11.19
C ARG A 174 0.38 -0.38 -12.11
N GLU A 175 1.05 0.72 -11.75
CA GLU A 175 2.14 1.27 -12.57
C GLU A 175 3.29 0.28 -12.75
N VAL A 176 3.63 -0.49 -11.69
CA VAL A 176 4.63 -1.55 -11.79
C VAL A 176 4.14 -2.64 -12.74
N ILE A 177 2.92 -3.17 -12.61
CA ILE A 177 2.39 -4.19 -13.54
C ILE A 177 2.43 -3.68 -14.99
N MET A 178 2.12 -2.41 -15.23
CA MET A 178 2.14 -1.81 -16.56
C MET A 178 3.56 -1.51 -17.09
N GLY A 179 4.56 -1.50 -16.21
CA GLY A 179 5.94 -1.16 -16.56
C GLY A 179 6.20 0.34 -16.68
N GLU A 180 5.36 1.16 -16.05
CA GLU A 180 5.40 2.63 -16.08
C GLU A 180 6.24 3.22 -14.91
N SER A 181 6.55 2.44 -13.88
CA SER A 181 7.38 2.90 -12.76
C SER A 181 8.89 2.71 -13.01
N THR A 182 9.68 3.70 -12.59
CA THR A 182 11.15 3.59 -12.50
C THR A 182 11.57 3.04 -11.13
N ARG A 183 12.64 2.23 -11.07
CA ARG A 183 13.17 1.71 -9.79
C ARG A 183 13.54 2.86 -8.86
N GLY A 184 13.21 2.73 -7.57
CA GLY A 184 13.74 3.62 -6.54
C GLY A 184 15.24 3.41 -6.40
N ALA A 185 16.04 4.45 -6.61
CA ALA A 185 17.49 4.37 -6.41
C ALA A 185 17.78 4.31 -4.90
N TYR A 186 18.36 3.21 -4.43
CA TYR A 186 19.10 3.22 -3.17
C TYR A 186 20.34 4.11 -3.36
N GLY A 187 20.35 5.28 -2.71
CA GLY A 187 21.51 6.17 -2.66
C GLY A 187 21.77 6.95 -3.95
N GLY A 188 20.95 7.96 -4.26
CA GLY A 188 21.28 8.92 -5.32
C GLY A 188 20.11 9.84 -5.66
N LYS A 189 20.13 11.05 -5.09
CA LYS A 189 19.35 12.26 -5.42
C LYS A 189 18.02 12.02 -6.16
N GLY A 190 16.91 12.13 -5.41
CA GLY A 190 15.57 12.25 -5.97
C GLY A 190 15.51 13.32 -7.06
N PHE A 191 14.97 12.95 -8.22
CA PHE A 191 14.73 13.89 -9.30
C PHE A 191 13.38 14.55 -9.05
N VAL A 192 13.41 15.87 -8.89
CA VAL A 192 12.21 16.73 -8.92
C VAL A 192 11.69 16.71 -10.35
N SER A 193 10.40 16.40 -10.53
CA SER A 193 9.73 16.47 -11.82
C SER A 193 9.90 17.87 -12.42
N LYS A 194 10.62 17.98 -13.55
CA LYS A 194 10.58 19.18 -14.38
C LYS A 194 9.31 19.12 -15.21
N SER A 195 8.41 20.05 -14.89
CA SER A 195 7.34 20.60 -15.70
C SER A 195 7.57 20.49 -17.22
N LEU A 196 6.61 19.88 -17.93
CA LEU A 196 6.41 20.18 -19.34
C LEU A 196 5.71 21.53 -19.44
N ALA A 197 6.43 22.54 -19.91
CA ALA A 197 5.84 23.75 -20.49
C ALA A 197 6.36 23.90 -21.93
N GLU A 198 5.43 23.60 -22.84
CA GLU A 198 5.18 24.32 -24.10
C GLU A 198 6.27 24.37 -25.17
N SER A 199 6.07 23.54 -26.21
CA SER A 199 6.51 23.85 -27.57
C SER A 199 5.43 24.67 -28.30
N LYS A 200 5.69 25.97 -28.49
CA LYS A 200 5.09 26.77 -29.57
C LYS A 200 6.08 27.84 -30.03
N ALA A 201 6.63 27.60 -31.23
CA ALA A 201 7.04 28.52 -32.31
C ALA A 201 8.27 27.96 -33.01
#